data_AF-A0A4R4WA83-F1
#
_entry.id   AF-A0A4R4WA83-F1
#
_cell.length_a   1.000
_cell.length_b   1.000
_cell.length_c   1.000
_cell.angle_alpha   90.00
_cell.angle_beta   90.00
_cell.angle_gamma   90.00
#
_symmetry.space_group_name_H-M   'P 1'
#
loop_
_entity.id
_entity.type
_entity.pdbx_description
1 polymer ?
#
loop_
_entity_poly.entity_id
_entity_poly.type
_entity_poly.pdbx_seq_one_letter_code
_entity_poly.pdbx_strand_id
1 'polypeptide(L)'
;MRITHRPVIALGALVIAAAAAVGPAAGAEARSGTNTSSTVAAGSLYAWESAHPSGPPDMIFEGVGCRNTGGRYNAWRAFERGTAEVWALFDGPHCDGFIAIVNPRPEPQAVPGIESVQRLR
;
A
#
# COMPACT_ATOMS: atom_id res chain seq x y z
N MET A 1 48.11 31.33 -15.63
CA MET A 1 48.14 32.06 -14.35
C MET A 1 46.67 32.32 -13.99
N ARG A 2 46.04 31.85 -12.92
CA ARG A 2 46.39 31.10 -11.71
C ARG A 2 45.14 30.28 -11.35
N ILE A 3 45.31 28.98 -11.16
CA ILE A 3 44.35 28.12 -10.45
C ILE A 3 44.35 28.57 -8.99
N THR A 4 43.17 28.82 -8.43
CA THR A 4 43.01 29.05 -6.98
C THR A 4 42.11 27.96 -6.42
N HIS A 5 42.64 27.22 -5.45
CA HIS A 5 41.94 26.23 -4.66
C HIS A 5 41.74 26.73 -3.22
N ARG A 6 40.71 26.15 -2.58
CA ARG A 6 40.52 25.85 -1.13
C ARG A 6 39.78 26.90 -0.27
N PRO A 7 39.27 26.50 0.93
CA PRO A 7 38.38 25.38 1.31
C PRO A 7 37.28 25.86 2.32
N VAL A 8 36.76 24.97 3.20
CA VAL A 8 35.97 25.18 4.46
C VAL A 8 34.48 24.76 4.33
N ILE A 9 34.10 23.52 4.69
CA ILE A 9 33.78 22.92 6.01
C ILE A 9 32.36 23.25 6.54
N ALA A 10 31.52 22.21 6.48
CA ALA A 10 30.37 21.78 7.31
C ALA A 10 29.64 22.75 8.26
N LEU A 11 28.32 22.85 8.10
CA LEU A 11 27.26 23.06 9.11
C LEU A 11 25.90 22.90 8.37
N GLY A 12 24.90 22.14 8.79
CA GLY A 12 24.70 21.34 9.98
C GLY A 12 23.54 20.36 9.74
N ALA A 13 23.58 19.24 10.45
CA ALA A 13 22.46 18.32 10.54
C ALA A 13 21.30 19.04 11.26
N LEU A 14 20.21 19.29 10.54
CA LEU A 14 18.95 19.62 11.19
C LEU A 14 18.23 18.30 11.49
N VAL A 15 18.44 17.80 12.70
CA VAL A 15 17.59 16.78 13.31
C VAL A 15 16.24 17.44 13.58
N ILE A 16 15.25 17.19 12.73
CA ILE A 16 13.85 17.45 13.11
C ILE A 16 13.36 16.19 13.79
N ALA A 17 13.50 16.18 15.12
CA ALA A 17 12.73 15.30 15.98
C ALA A 17 11.26 15.75 15.93
N ALA A 18 10.50 15.21 14.98
CA ALA A 18 9.05 15.25 15.05
C ALA A 18 8.59 14.03 15.85
N ALA A 19 8.60 14.18 17.18
CA ALA A 19 7.78 13.35 18.04
C ALA A 19 6.32 13.72 17.76
N ALA A 20 5.67 12.95 16.88
CA ALA A 20 4.23 13.00 16.70
C ALA A 20 3.69 11.57 16.82
N ALA A 21 3.13 11.31 17.99
CA ALA A 21 2.08 10.34 18.30
C ALA A 21 2.13 8.98 17.58
N VAL A 22 2.49 7.99 18.39
CA VAL A 22 2.17 6.57 18.22
C VAL A 22 0.66 6.42 18.01
N GLY A 23 0.27 6.15 16.77
CA GLY A 23 -0.96 5.45 16.41
C GLY A 23 -0.58 4.32 15.45
N PRO A 24 -1.30 3.19 15.39
CA PRO A 24 -0.98 2.12 14.45
C PRO A 24 -1.30 2.64 13.04
N ALA A 25 -0.32 3.32 12.43
CA ALA A 25 -0.31 3.55 11.01
C ALA A 25 -0.21 2.17 10.37
N ALA A 26 -1.35 1.62 9.97
CA ALA A 26 -1.39 0.37 9.23
C ALA A 26 -0.48 0.54 8.01
N GLY A 27 0.63 -0.20 8.02
CA GLY A 27 1.66 -0.12 6.99
C GLY A 27 1.16 -0.80 5.73
N ALA A 28 1.35 -0.16 4.58
CA ALA A 28 1.43 -0.89 3.32
C ALA A 28 2.85 -1.43 3.23
N GLU A 29 3.03 -2.73 3.46
CA GLU A 29 4.34 -3.36 3.46
C GLU A 29 4.56 -4.05 2.10
N ALA A 30 5.50 -3.52 1.32
CA ALA A 30 5.96 -4.17 0.09
C ALA A 30 6.79 -5.40 0.48
N ARG A 31 6.27 -6.60 0.24
CA ARG A 31 7.02 -7.85 0.50
C ARG A 31 7.66 -8.34 -0.78
N SER A 32 8.93 -8.00 -0.98
CA SER A 32 9.78 -8.71 -1.94
C SER A 32 10.06 -10.11 -1.36
N GLY A 33 9.66 -11.15 -2.09
CA GLY A 33 9.43 -12.49 -1.56
C GLY A 33 10.58 -13.11 -0.74
N THR A 34 10.21 -13.79 0.34
CA THR A 34 10.66 -15.13 0.78
C THR A 34 9.83 -15.49 2.01
N ASN A 35 9.20 -16.67 2.00
CA ASN A 35 8.42 -17.29 3.09
C ASN A 35 8.63 -16.70 4.49
N THR A 36 7.75 -15.79 4.89
CA THR A 36 7.53 -15.48 6.30
C THR A 36 6.03 -15.50 6.52
N SER A 37 5.60 -16.43 7.37
CA SER A 37 4.25 -16.50 7.90
C SER A 37 4.06 -15.31 8.85
N SER A 38 4.02 -14.10 8.30
CA SER A 38 3.46 -12.95 8.99
C SER A 38 1.97 -13.23 9.11
N THR A 39 1.46 -13.27 10.33
CA THR A 39 0.05 -13.48 10.62
C THR A 39 -0.74 -12.38 9.93
N VAL A 40 -1.22 -12.63 8.71
CA VAL A 40 -1.97 -11.64 7.94
C VAL A 40 -3.20 -11.25 8.76
N ALA A 41 -3.36 -9.95 8.98
CA ALA A 41 -4.50 -9.44 9.72
C ALA A 41 -5.81 -9.83 9.01
N ALA A 42 -6.86 -10.08 9.78
CA ALA A 42 -8.19 -10.24 9.20
C ALA A 42 -8.58 -8.99 8.41
N GLY A 43 -9.13 -9.18 7.21
CA GLY A 43 -9.62 -8.09 6.35
C GLY A 43 -8.56 -7.36 5.55
N SER A 44 -7.40 -7.98 5.33
CA SER A 44 -6.38 -7.40 4.45
C SER A 44 -6.79 -7.52 2.97
N LEU A 45 -6.37 -6.54 2.16
CA LEU A 45 -6.53 -6.56 0.70
C LEU A 45 -5.19 -6.89 0.05
N TYR A 46 -5.18 -7.92 -0.78
CA TYR A 46 -4.03 -8.35 -1.55
C TYR A 46 -4.08 -7.74 -2.93
N ALA A 47 -2.92 -7.29 -3.41
CA ALA A 47 -2.78 -6.69 -4.72
C ALA A 47 -1.58 -7.26 -5.47
N TRP A 48 -1.73 -7.35 -6.79
CA TRP A 48 -0.70 -7.82 -7.71
C TRP A 48 -0.53 -6.86 -8.88
N GLU A 49 0.70 -6.72 -9.37
CA GLU A 49 1.00 -5.95 -10.59
C GLU A 49 0.57 -6.72 -11.86
N SER A 50 0.43 -8.04 -11.79
CA SER A 50 -0.15 -8.84 -12.87
C SER A 50 -1.68 -8.93 -12.76
N ALA A 51 -2.38 -8.86 -13.89
CA ALA A 51 -3.83 -9.15 -13.95
C ALA A 51 -4.15 -10.64 -13.80
N HIS A 52 -3.16 -11.52 -13.99
CA HIS A 52 -3.29 -12.98 -13.86
C HIS A 52 -2.27 -13.51 -12.84
N PRO A 53 -2.51 -13.27 -11.54
CA PRO A 53 -1.57 -13.67 -10.51
C PRO A 53 -1.52 -15.20 -10.33
N SER A 54 -0.31 -15.76 -10.29
CA SER A 54 -0.05 -17.18 -10.03
C SER A 54 0.76 -17.42 -8.75
N GLY A 55 1.09 -16.36 -8.01
CA GLY A 55 1.98 -16.37 -6.86
C GLY A 55 1.51 -15.47 -5.70
N PRO A 56 2.37 -15.22 -4.69
CA PRO A 56 2.04 -14.36 -3.57
C PRO A 56 1.75 -12.92 -4.03
N PRO A 57 1.00 -12.13 -3.23
CA PRO A 57 0.76 -10.73 -3.55
C PRO A 57 2.02 -9.87 -3.49
N ASP A 58 2.07 -8.88 -4.36
CA ASP A 58 3.14 -7.88 -4.40
C ASP A 58 2.97 -6.83 -3.28
N MET A 59 1.73 -6.62 -2.84
CA MET A 59 1.36 -5.69 -1.78
C MET A 59 0.18 -6.20 -0.97
N ILE A 60 0.21 -5.90 0.34
CA ILE A 60 -0.89 -6.18 1.27
C ILE A 60 -1.28 -4.86 1.94
N PHE A 61 -2.57 -4.51 1.83
CA PHE A 61 -3.15 -3.35 2.48
C PHE A 61 -3.92 -3.78 3.72
N GLU A 62 -3.65 -3.10 4.83
CA GLU A 62 -4.28 -3.38 6.13
C GLU A 62 -4.86 -2.10 6.74
N GLY A 63 -5.70 -2.27 7.77
CA GLY A 63 -6.30 -1.18 8.52
C GLY A 63 -7.43 -0.45 7.79
N VAL A 64 -7.76 0.73 8.31
CA VAL A 64 -8.84 1.60 7.80
C VAL A 64 -8.24 2.88 7.22
N GLY A 65 -8.93 3.47 6.24
CA GLY A 65 -8.52 4.71 5.59
C GLY A 65 -8.18 4.55 4.11
N CYS A 66 -8.17 5.68 3.40
CA CYS A 66 -7.85 5.72 1.99
C CYS A 66 -6.35 5.51 1.75
N ARG A 67 -6.00 4.66 0.79
CA ARG A 67 -4.63 4.35 0.40
C ARG A 67 -4.46 4.58 -1.08
N ASN A 68 -3.59 5.52 -1.44
CA ASN A 68 -3.17 5.73 -2.81
C ASN A 68 -2.27 4.58 -3.27
N THR A 69 -2.59 4.02 -4.43
CA THR A 69 -1.89 2.89 -5.06
C THR A 69 -1.12 3.30 -6.31
N GLY A 70 -1.37 4.50 -6.84
CA GLY A 70 -0.68 5.07 -8.01
C GLY A 70 -0.90 4.27 -9.29
N GLY A 71 -2.06 3.62 -9.43
CA GLY A 71 -2.44 2.89 -10.64
C GLY A 71 -1.65 1.60 -10.92
N ARG A 72 -0.74 1.19 -10.01
CA ARG A 72 0.27 0.16 -10.32
C ARG A 72 -0.22 -1.29 -10.28
N TYR A 73 -1.33 -1.56 -9.60
CA TYR A 73 -1.83 -2.92 -9.38
C TYR A 73 -3.02 -3.21 -10.28
N ASN A 74 -3.11 -4.46 -10.72
CA ASN A 74 -4.05 -4.90 -11.75
C ASN A 74 -4.95 -6.05 -11.30
N ALA A 75 -4.66 -6.70 -10.17
CA ALA A 75 -5.54 -7.70 -9.58
C ALA A 75 -5.67 -7.53 -8.07
N TRP A 76 -6.85 -7.86 -7.55
CA TRP A 76 -7.27 -7.56 -6.17
C TRP A 76 -7.99 -8.73 -5.53
N ARG A 77 -7.69 -8.99 -4.25
CA ARG A 77 -8.41 -10.00 -3.47
C ARG A 77 -8.51 -9.58 -2.01
N ALA A 78 -9.74 -9.45 -1.52
CA ALA A 78 -9.97 -9.29 -0.09
C ALA A 78 -9.85 -10.65 0.61
N PHE A 79 -9.10 -10.71 1.72
CA PHE A 79 -8.97 -11.90 2.54
C PHE A 79 -9.85 -11.78 3.79
N GLU A 80 -10.79 -12.71 3.94
CA GLU A 80 -11.68 -12.75 5.09
C GLU A 80 -11.12 -13.64 6.19
N ARG A 81 -11.19 -13.15 7.42
CA ARG A 81 -11.07 -13.98 8.62
C ARG A 81 -12.02 -13.44 9.69
N GLY A 82 -13.29 -13.85 9.62
CA GLY A 82 -14.30 -13.58 10.65
C GLY A 82 -15.46 -12.73 10.16
N THR A 83 -15.24 -11.42 10.00
CA THR A 83 -16.29 -10.47 9.59
C THR A 83 -16.16 -10.15 8.10
N ALA A 84 -17.30 -9.97 7.41
CA ALA A 84 -17.38 -9.61 6.00
C ALA A 84 -16.83 -8.20 5.77
N GLU A 85 -15.50 -8.09 5.68
CA GLU A 85 -14.83 -6.84 5.42
C GLU A 85 -14.65 -6.66 3.93
N VAL A 86 -15.15 -5.54 3.44
CA VAL A 86 -15.18 -5.21 2.02
C VAL A 86 -14.26 -4.03 1.75
N TRP A 87 -13.63 -4.05 0.57
CA TRP A 87 -12.76 -2.97 0.13
C TRP A 87 -13.37 -2.27 -1.07
N ALA A 88 -13.42 -0.94 -1.04
CA ALA A 88 -13.78 -0.12 -2.19
C ALA A 88 -12.52 0.23 -3.00
N LEU A 89 -12.68 0.24 -4.32
CA LEU A 89 -11.68 0.64 -5.31
C LEU A 89 -12.12 1.94 -5.99
N PHE A 90 -11.17 2.81 -6.27
CA PHE A 90 -11.39 4.17 -6.77
C PHE A 90 -10.43 4.51 -7.92
N ASP A 91 -10.90 5.29 -8.89
CA ASP A 91 -10.07 5.80 -10.00
C ASP A 91 -9.34 7.11 -9.65
N GLY A 92 -9.67 7.72 -8.51
CA GLY A 92 -8.99 8.90 -7.98
C GLY A 92 -7.95 8.56 -6.89
N PRO A 93 -6.90 9.40 -6.71
CA PRO A 93 -5.85 9.18 -5.73
C PRO A 93 -6.28 9.40 -4.27
N HIS A 94 -7.48 9.95 -4.03
CA HIS A 94 -7.98 10.35 -2.72
C HIS A 94 -9.31 9.66 -2.35
N CYS A 95 -9.55 8.47 -2.90
CA CYS A 95 -10.78 7.70 -2.75
C CYS A 95 -12.03 8.45 -3.25
N ASP A 96 -11.84 9.22 -4.30
CA ASP A 96 -12.85 9.80 -5.17
C ASP A 96 -13.06 8.92 -6.41
N GLY A 97 -14.25 8.99 -7.02
CA GLY A 97 -14.58 8.21 -8.21
C GLY A 97 -14.64 6.69 -7.94
N PHE A 98 -15.70 6.29 -7.23
CA PHE A 98 -15.96 4.89 -6.90
C PHE A 98 -16.08 4.02 -8.16
N ILE A 99 -15.33 2.91 -8.18
CA ILE A 99 -15.36 1.92 -9.27
C ILE A 99 -16.13 0.67 -8.84
N ALA A 100 -15.69 0.03 -7.76
CA ALA A 100 -16.17 -1.30 -7.39
C ALA A 100 -15.91 -1.63 -5.93
N ILE A 101 -16.59 -2.68 -5.45
CA ILE A 101 -16.30 -3.33 -4.16
C ILE A 101 -15.65 -4.68 -4.42
N VAL A 102 -14.52 -4.92 -3.76
CA VAL A 102 -13.86 -6.22 -3.66
C VAL A 102 -14.41 -6.93 -2.44
N ASN A 103 -15.35 -7.84 -2.68
CA ASN A 103 -15.80 -8.80 -1.68
C ASN A 103 -14.78 -9.92 -1.51
N PRO A 104 -14.71 -10.55 -0.32
CA PRO A 104 -13.93 -11.75 -0.12
C PRO A 104 -14.33 -12.84 -1.13
N ARG A 105 -13.36 -13.26 -1.94
CA ARG A 105 -13.51 -14.33 -2.94
C ARG A 105 -12.26 -15.22 -2.93
N PRO A 106 -12.38 -16.49 -3.33
CA PRO A 106 -11.23 -17.39 -3.41
C PRO A 106 -10.22 -16.95 -4.47
N GLU A 107 -10.68 -16.31 -5.54
CA GLU A 107 -9.86 -15.90 -6.68
C GLU A 107 -9.68 -14.37 -6.73
N PRO A 108 -8.49 -13.88 -7.14
CA PRO A 108 -8.27 -12.47 -7.43
C PRO A 108 -9.12 -11.96 -8.60
N GLN A 109 -9.56 -10.71 -8.51
CA GLN A 109 -10.30 -10.02 -9.55
C GLN A 109 -9.38 -9.09 -10.33
N ALA A 110 -9.32 -9.23 -11.64
CA ALA A 110 -8.54 -8.35 -12.52
C ALA A 110 -9.28 -7.01 -12.69
N VAL A 111 -8.79 -5.96 -12.03
CA VAL A 111 -9.31 -4.59 -12.15
C VAL A 111 -8.11 -3.65 -12.25
N PRO A 112 -7.69 -3.26 -13.46
CA PRO A 112 -6.54 -2.37 -13.66
C PRO A 112 -6.89 -0.91 -13.37
N GLY A 113 -5.85 -0.08 -13.20
CA GLY A 113 -6.00 1.38 -13.14
C GLY A 113 -6.66 1.91 -11.86
N ILE A 114 -6.53 1.17 -10.76
CA ILE A 114 -7.03 1.63 -9.46
C ILE A 114 -5.99 2.58 -8.85
N GLU A 115 -6.42 3.81 -8.57
CA GLU A 115 -5.58 4.87 -8.01
C GLU A 115 -5.63 4.90 -6.48
N SER A 116 -6.72 4.41 -5.88
CA SER A 116 -6.78 4.23 -4.43
C SER A 116 -7.77 3.16 -3.96
N VAL A 117 -7.58 2.72 -2.73
CA VAL A 117 -8.40 1.70 -2.07
C VAL A 117 -8.78 2.12 -0.65
N GLN A 118 -9.96 1.70 -0.19
CA GLN A 118 -10.42 1.96 1.17
C GLN A 118 -11.18 0.77 1.74
N ARG A 119 -10.83 0.34 2.94
CA ARG A 119 -11.63 -0.64 3.70
C ARG A 119 -12.92 0.04 4.17
N LEU A 120 -14.06 -0.56 3.86
CA LEU A 120 -15.36 -0.16 4.37
C LEU A 120 -15.68 -1.02 5.61
N ARG A 121 -16.25 -0.39 6.64
CA ARG A 121 -16.75 -1.04 7.85
C ARG A 121 -18.24 -0.76 8.01
#